data_AF-A0AAN0IMU3-F1
#
_entry.id   AF-A0AAN0IMU3-F1
#
_cell.length_a   1.000
_cell.length_b   1.000
_cell.length_c   1.000
_cell.angle_alpha   90.00
_cell.angle_beta   90.00
_cell.angle_gamma   90.00
#
_symmetry.space_group_name_H-M   'P 1'
#
loop_
_entity.id
_entity.type
_entity.pdbx_description
1 polymer ?
#
loop_
_entity_poly.entity_id
_entity_poly.type
_entity_poly.pdbx_seq_one_letter_code
_entity_poly.pdbx_strand_id
1 'polypeptide(L)'
;MLQALPLYKLYPTAPFKSFLKAVYDMHAIGESMMKSRFKQLQKLAQEGEVLDEERISLVEHLLIEEKLTKEQALSQACDLLSAGVDTSSDTIYEKRESELVKRSLPLECKCFKTSIWDETLYKAWSQIVHLLIPNVNTLEMHLDSFAGILDADEVLLFERATFLVIAHSVKRQHSDIHRFEKISNIVKQFKLSCR
;
A
#
# COMPACT_ATOMS: atom_id res chain seq x y z
N MET A 1 39.88 -12.04 -20.91
CA MET A 1 38.40 -12.09 -20.94
C MET A 1 37.92 -12.02 -19.51
N LEU A 2 37.62 -10.82 -19.00
CA LEU A 2 37.20 -10.60 -17.61
C LEU A 2 35.72 -11.02 -17.50
N GLN A 3 35.43 -12.15 -16.86
CA GLN A 3 34.07 -12.47 -16.45
C GLN A 3 33.61 -11.41 -15.44
N ALA A 4 32.57 -10.65 -15.79
CA ALA A 4 31.97 -9.67 -14.90
C ALA A 4 31.53 -10.38 -13.61
N LEU A 5 32.10 -9.99 -12.49
CA LEU A 5 31.62 -10.41 -11.18
C LEU A 5 30.18 -9.90 -11.01
N PRO A 6 29.24 -10.73 -10.52
CA PRO A 6 27.87 -10.30 -10.33
C PRO A 6 27.82 -9.09 -9.38
N LEU A 7 27.08 -8.05 -9.79
CA LEU A 7 26.93 -6.76 -9.08
C LEU A 7 26.44 -6.90 -7.63
N TYR A 8 25.85 -8.04 -7.27
CA TYR A 8 25.40 -8.35 -5.93
C TYR A 8 25.62 -9.82 -5.59
N LYS A 9 25.91 -10.08 -4.32
CA LYS A 9 26.00 -11.43 -3.75
C LYS A 9 24.88 -11.58 -2.73
N LEU A 10 23.86 -12.38 -3.07
CA LEU A 10 22.79 -12.72 -2.14
C LEU A 10 23.33 -13.70 -1.08
N TYR A 11 23.21 -13.32 0.19
CA TYR A 11 23.51 -14.20 1.32
C TYR A 11 22.20 -14.77 1.86
N PRO A 12 21.85 -16.03 1.52
CA PRO A 12 20.56 -16.59 1.90
C PRO A 12 20.54 -16.90 3.40
N THR A 13 19.84 -16.05 4.15
CA THR A 13 19.58 -16.24 5.59
C THR A 13 18.51 -17.33 5.79
N ALA A 14 18.42 -17.89 7.01
CA ALA A 14 17.35 -18.83 7.35
C ALA A 14 15.94 -18.25 7.07
N PRO A 15 15.62 -17.00 7.48
CA PRO A 15 14.36 -16.37 7.12
C PRO A 15 14.14 -16.24 5.60
N PHE A 16 15.18 -15.86 4.85
CA PHE A 16 15.08 -15.72 3.39
C PHE A 16 14.80 -17.07 2.69
N LYS A 17 15.42 -18.15 3.17
CA LYS A 17 15.15 -19.51 2.66
C LYS A 17 13.71 -19.95 2.96
N SER A 18 13.20 -19.65 4.15
CA SER A 18 11.80 -19.93 4.51
C SER A 18 10.82 -19.14 3.65
N PHE A 19 11.12 -17.86 3.39
CA PHE A 19 10.35 -17.03 2.47
C PHE A 19 10.35 -17.61 1.05
N LEU A 20 11.52 -17.93 0.49
CA LEU A 20 11.63 -18.53 -0.84
C LEU A 20 10.83 -19.83 -0.93
N LYS A 21 10.90 -20.69 0.10
CA LYS A 21 10.11 -21.91 0.14
C LYS A 21 8.61 -21.62 0.04
N ALA A 22 8.12 -20.65 0.81
CA ALA A 22 6.71 -20.25 0.76
C ALA A 22 6.30 -19.70 -0.62
N VAL A 23 7.18 -18.92 -1.27
CA VAL A 23 6.95 -18.41 -2.64
C VAL A 23 6.89 -19.55 -3.65
N TYR A 24 7.80 -20.53 -3.57
CA TYR A 24 7.78 -21.70 -4.44
C TYR A 24 6.54 -22.57 -4.22
N ASP A 25 6.14 -22.78 -2.97
CA ASP A 25 4.94 -23.53 -2.62
C ASP A 25 3.69 -22.83 -3.20
N MET A 26 3.60 -21.50 -3.10
CA MET A 26 2.53 -20.70 -3.72
C MET A 26 2.50 -20.86 -5.24
N HIS A 27 3.65 -20.76 -5.91
CA HIS A 27 3.73 -20.90 -7.36
C HIS A 27 3.33 -22.31 -7.82
N ALA A 28 3.75 -23.35 -7.09
CA ALA A 28 3.39 -24.74 -7.38
C ALA A 28 1.87 -24.99 -7.22
N ILE A 29 1.25 -24.40 -6.20
CA ILE A 29 -0.21 -24.46 -6.00
C ILE A 29 -0.92 -23.74 -7.15
N GLY A 30 -0.49 -22.53 -7.51
CA GLY A 30 -1.06 -21.76 -8.62
C GLY A 30 -0.97 -22.53 -9.95
N GLU A 31 0.18 -23.14 -10.23
CA GLU A 31 0.39 -23.93 -11.45
C GLU A 31 -0.54 -25.16 -11.50
N SER A 32 -0.72 -25.85 -10.37
CA SER A 32 -1.64 -26.99 -10.24
C SER A 32 -3.10 -26.60 -10.50
N MET A 33 -3.54 -25.47 -9.92
CA MET A 33 -4.89 -24.95 -10.12
C MET A 33 -5.14 -24.55 -11.58
N MET A 34 -4.19 -23.83 -12.20
CA MET A 34 -4.29 -23.42 -13.60
C MET A 34 -4.29 -24.63 -14.56
N LYS A 35 -3.44 -25.63 -14.34
CA LYS A 35 -3.46 -26.88 -15.13
C LYS A 35 -4.79 -27.60 -15.03
N SER A 36 -5.38 -27.66 -13.84
CA SER A 36 -6.67 -28.32 -13.62
C SER A 36 -7.81 -27.57 -14.33
N ARG A 37 -7.83 -26.24 -14.23
CA ARG A 37 -8.82 -25.40 -14.93
C ARG A 37 -8.68 -25.45 -16.45
N PHE A 38 -7.47 -25.41 -16.97
CA PHE A 38 -7.23 -25.50 -18.41
C PHE A 38 -7.72 -26.84 -18.99
N LYS A 39 -7.49 -27.96 -18.29
CA LYS A 39 -8.04 -29.27 -18.68
C LYS A 39 -9.56 -29.28 -18.72
N GLN A 40 -10.22 -28.62 -17.76
CA GLN A 40 -11.69 -28.49 -17.76
C GLN A 40 -12.17 -27.68 -18.97
N LEU A 41 -11.55 -26.54 -19.26
CA LEU A 41 -11.91 -25.67 -20.38
C LEU A 41 -11.73 -26.36 -21.73
N GLN A 42 -10.62 -27.10 -21.93
CA GLN A 42 -10.41 -27.89 -23.15
C GLN A 42 -11.47 -28.99 -23.32
N LYS A 43 -11.86 -29.66 -22.22
CA LYS A 43 -12.89 -30.68 -22.25
C LYS A 43 -14.24 -30.08 -22.66
N LEU A 44 -14.62 -28.95 -22.07
CA LEU A 44 -15.86 -28.23 -22.41
C LEU A 44 -15.86 -27.77 -23.87
N ALA A 45 -14.73 -27.28 -24.38
CA ALA A 45 -14.59 -26.88 -25.79
C ALA A 45 -14.71 -28.06 -26.77
N GLN A 46 -14.27 -29.27 -26.39
CA GLN A 46 -14.37 -30.48 -27.21
C GLN A 46 -15.77 -31.11 -27.21
N GLU A 47 -16.53 -30.92 -26.14
CA GLU A 47 -17.87 -31.49 -25.99
C GLU A 47 -18.95 -30.70 -26.77
N GLY A 48 -18.58 -29.60 -27.43
CA GLY A 48 -19.47 -28.85 -28.32
C GLY A 48 -20.64 -28.16 -27.60
N GLU A 49 -20.60 -28.09 -26.26
CA GLU A 49 -21.44 -27.15 -25.53
C GLU A 49 -21.02 -25.75 -25.98
N VAL A 50 -21.93 -25.07 -26.69
CA VAL A 50 -21.79 -23.64 -26.98
C VAL A 50 -21.61 -22.97 -25.63
N LEU A 51 -20.38 -22.62 -25.33
CA LEU A 51 -20.05 -21.81 -24.19
C LEU A 51 -20.70 -20.46 -24.48
N ASP A 52 -21.88 -20.25 -23.89
CA ASP A 52 -22.66 -19.02 -23.96
C ASP A 52 -21.70 -17.82 -23.78
N GLU A 53 -21.69 -16.87 -24.72
CA GLU A 53 -20.76 -15.72 -24.68
C GLU A 53 -20.89 -14.93 -23.36
N GLU A 54 -22.02 -15.06 -22.67
CA GLU A 54 -22.27 -14.48 -21.35
C GLU A 54 -21.66 -15.26 -20.16
N ARG A 55 -21.21 -16.51 -20.33
CA ARG A 55 -20.70 -17.38 -19.25
C ARG A 55 -19.19 -17.57 -19.20
N ILE A 56 -18.47 -17.28 -20.28
CA ILE A 56 -17.00 -17.39 -20.29
C ILE A 56 -16.39 -16.09 -19.78
N SER A 57 -15.53 -16.17 -18.76
CA SER A 57 -14.77 -15.00 -18.33
C SER A 57 -13.76 -14.58 -19.41
N LEU A 58 -13.50 -13.28 -19.53
CA LEU A 58 -12.55 -12.73 -20.52
C LEU A 58 -11.20 -13.48 -20.55
N VAL A 59 -10.69 -13.89 -19.38
CA VAL A 59 -9.42 -14.62 -19.26
C VAL A 59 -9.51 -16.01 -19.90
N GLU A 60 -10.62 -16.71 -19.69
CA GLU A 60 -10.85 -18.02 -20.29
C GLU A 60 -10.97 -17.93 -21.81
N HIS A 61 -11.64 -16.88 -22.32
CA HIS A 61 -11.71 -16.60 -23.74
C HIS A 61 -10.31 -16.34 -24.34
N LEU A 62 -9.51 -15.48 -23.70
CA LEU A 62 -8.14 -15.18 -24.15
C LEU A 62 -7.20 -16.39 -24.08
N LEU A 63 -7.40 -17.31 -23.13
CA LEU A 63 -6.68 -18.57 -23.03
C LEU A 63 -7.07 -19.56 -24.14
N ILE A 64 -8.35 -19.59 -24.52
CA ILE A 64 -8.86 -20.44 -25.60
C ILE A 64 -8.39 -19.92 -26.97
N GLU A 65 -8.41 -18.61 -27.17
CA GLU A 65 -7.94 -17.96 -28.40
C GLU A 65 -6.41 -17.93 -28.53
N GLU A 66 -5.67 -18.55 -27.60
CA GLU A 66 -4.20 -18.54 -27.52
C GLU A 66 -3.57 -17.14 -27.47
N LYS A 67 -4.35 -16.11 -27.11
CA LYS A 67 -3.89 -14.72 -26.94
C LYS A 67 -3.20 -14.48 -25.59
N LEU A 68 -3.41 -15.38 -24.62
CA LEU A 68 -2.76 -15.38 -23.32
C LEU A 68 -2.05 -16.72 -23.08
N THR A 69 -0.75 -16.70 -22.80
CA THR A 69 -0.04 -17.95 -22.49
C THR A 69 -0.34 -18.43 -21.08
N LYS A 70 -0.11 -19.73 -20.83
CA LYS A 70 -0.32 -20.35 -19.50
C LYS A 70 0.58 -19.71 -18.44
N GLU A 71 1.80 -19.37 -18.82
CA GLU A 71 2.77 -18.70 -17.95
C GLU A 71 2.32 -17.27 -17.62
N GLN A 72 1.76 -16.54 -18.59
CA GLN A 72 1.24 -15.19 -18.37
C GLN A 72 0.01 -15.21 -17.46
N ALA A 73 -0.92 -16.13 -17.67
CA ALA A 73 -2.10 -16.29 -16.82
C ALA A 73 -1.71 -16.72 -15.39
N LEU A 74 -0.72 -17.61 -15.25
CA LEU A 74 -0.18 -18.00 -13.95
C LEU A 74 0.50 -16.81 -13.24
N SER A 75 1.33 -16.05 -13.96
CA SER A 75 1.95 -14.83 -13.41
C SER A 75 0.90 -13.86 -12.92
N GLN A 76 -0.11 -13.54 -13.74
CA GLN A 76 -1.19 -12.63 -13.36
C GLN A 76 -2.00 -13.13 -12.15
N ALA A 77 -2.27 -14.42 -12.06
CA ALA A 77 -2.95 -15.01 -10.90
C ALA A 77 -2.08 -14.94 -9.63
N CYS A 78 -0.79 -15.23 -9.75
CA CYS A 78 0.18 -15.08 -8.66
C CYS A 78 0.35 -13.61 -8.24
N ASP A 79 0.36 -12.69 -9.20
CA ASP A 79 0.43 -11.24 -8.96
C ASP A 79 -0.83 -10.76 -8.26
N LEU A 80 -2.01 -11.27 -8.61
CA LEU A 80 -3.27 -10.95 -7.94
C LEU A 80 -3.34 -11.49 -6.50
N LEU A 81 -2.85 -12.72 -6.29
CA LEU A 81 -2.72 -13.31 -4.94
C LEU A 81 -1.68 -12.54 -4.11
N SER A 82 -0.62 -12.05 -4.75
CA SER A 82 0.40 -11.20 -4.12
C SER A 82 -0.10 -9.78 -3.89
N ALA A 83 -0.99 -9.24 -4.73
CA ALA A 83 -1.67 -7.96 -4.49
C ALA A 83 -2.63 -8.04 -3.29
N GLY A 84 -3.08 -9.25 -2.93
CA GLY A 84 -3.70 -9.52 -1.62
C GLY A 84 -2.77 -9.28 -0.42
N VAL A 85 -1.49 -8.96 -0.63
CA VAL A 85 -0.57 -8.56 0.44
C VAL A 85 -0.87 -7.15 0.94
N ASP A 86 -1.42 -6.25 0.11
CA ASP A 86 -1.80 -4.91 0.59
C ASP A 86 -2.98 -4.98 1.57
N THR A 87 -3.98 -5.82 1.29
CA THR A 87 -5.05 -6.17 2.26
C THR A 87 -4.52 -6.99 3.44
N SER A 88 -3.47 -7.80 3.25
CA SER A 88 -2.80 -8.47 4.37
C SER A 88 -2.17 -7.48 5.35
N SER A 89 -1.66 -6.34 4.86
CA SER A 89 -1.00 -5.35 5.69
C SER A 89 -1.99 -4.65 6.61
N ASP A 90 -3.19 -4.32 6.10
CA ASP A 90 -4.27 -3.72 6.91
C ASP A 90 -4.87 -4.74 7.88
N THR A 91 -5.14 -5.97 7.43
CA THR A 91 -5.65 -7.04 8.32
C THR A 91 -4.65 -7.41 9.42
N ILE A 92 -3.34 -7.43 9.13
CA ILE A 92 -2.29 -7.62 10.14
C ILE A 92 -2.25 -6.43 11.10
N TYR A 93 -2.32 -5.20 10.59
CA TYR A 93 -2.36 -4.00 11.42
C TYR A 93 -3.53 -4.02 12.40
N GLU A 94 -4.76 -4.23 11.91
CA GLU A 94 -5.97 -4.28 12.73
C GLU A 94 -5.87 -5.36 13.83
N LYS A 95 -5.36 -6.55 13.47
CA LYS A 95 -5.16 -7.64 14.43
C LYS A 95 -4.17 -7.25 15.53
N ARG A 96 -3.05 -6.61 15.15
CA ARG A 96 -2.01 -6.17 16.10
C ARG A 96 -2.46 -5.01 16.97
N GLU A 97 -3.15 -4.04 16.39
CA GLU A 97 -3.75 -2.91 17.11
C GLU A 97 -4.74 -3.40 18.17
N SER A 98 -5.66 -4.31 17.80
CA SER A 98 -6.63 -4.88 18.75
C SER A 98 -5.94 -5.61 19.91
N GLU A 99 -4.86 -6.35 19.64
CA GLU A 99 -4.07 -7.03 20.66
C GLU A 99 -3.38 -6.04 21.61
N LEU A 100 -2.79 -4.96 21.08
CA LEU A 100 -2.11 -3.93 21.86
C LEU A 100 -3.09 -3.14 22.73
N VAL A 101 -4.22 -2.70 22.17
CA VAL A 101 -5.25 -1.94 22.90
C VAL A 101 -5.83 -2.76 24.06
N LYS A 102 -6.07 -4.07 23.86
CA LYS A 102 -6.53 -4.95 24.94
C LYS A 102 -5.49 -5.08 26.06
N ARG A 103 -4.21 -5.17 25.70
CA ARG A 103 -3.11 -5.31 26.66
C ARG A 103 -2.75 -4.00 27.36
N SER A 104 -3.08 -2.85 26.77
CA SER A 104 -2.78 -1.54 27.34
C SER A 104 -3.76 -1.11 28.42
N LEU A 105 -4.93 -1.75 28.54
CA LEU A 105 -5.95 -1.38 29.53
C LEU A 105 -5.37 -1.34 30.96
N PRO A 106 -5.68 -0.28 31.74
CA PRO A 106 -6.67 0.77 31.48
C PRO A 106 -6.16 1.97 30.65
N LEU A 107 -4.92 1.96 30.16
CA LEU A 107 -4.33 3.05 29.39
C LEU A 107 -4.87 3.06 27.94
N GLU A 108 -5.22 4.26 27.47
CA GLU A 108 -5.60 4.51 26.08
C GLU A 108 -4.36 4.43 25.18
N CYS A 109 -4.43 3.63 24.11
CA CYS A 109 -3.35 3.44 23.16
C CYS A 109 -3.84 3.75 21.74
N LYS A 110 -3.13 4.62 21.04
CA LYS A 110 -3.33 4.91 19.62
C LYS A 110 -2.18 4.31 18.82
N CYS A 111 -2.50 3.42 17.88
CA CYS A 111 -1.50 2.80 17.02
C CYS A 111 -1.38 3.56 15.69
N PHE A 112 -0.21 3.43 15.05
CA PHE A 112 0.06 3.98 13.73
C PHE A 112 0.78 2.94 12.88
N LYS A 113 0.28 2.70 11.67
CA LYS A 113 0.99 1.93 10.63
C LYS A 113 1.97 2.88 9.95
N THR A 114 3.27 2.69 10.16
CA THR A 114 4.30 3.61 9.63
C THR A 114 5.35 2.89 8.80
N SER A 115 5.81 3.52 7.72
CA SER A 115 7.00 3.13 6.95
C SER A 115 7.92 4.32 6.76
N ILE A 116 9.24 4.08 6.76
CA ILE A 116 10.23 5.12 6.44
C ILE A 116 10.25 5.48 4.94
N TRP A 117 9.57 4.68 4.13
CA TRP A 117 9.55 4.81 2.67
C TRP A 117 8.32 5.56 2.14
N ASP A 118 7.38 5.95 3.00
CA ASP A 118 6.14 6.63 2.61
C ASP A 118 5.75 7.76 3.60
N GLU A 119 4.64 8.43 3.31
CA GLU A 119 4.12 9.57 4.09
C GLU A 119 3.57 9.18 5.47
N THR A 120 3.34 7.88 5.74
CA THR A 120 2.66 7.45 6.96
C THR A 120 3.48 7.76 8.23
N LEU A 121 4.81 7.85 8.10
CA LEU A 121 5.67 8.31 9.19
C LEU A 121 5.40 9.78 9.57
N TYR A 122 5.20 10.66 8.58
CA TYR A 122 4.85 12.07 8.83
C TYR A 122 3.48 12.18 9.51
N LYS A 123 2.53 11.29 9.17
CA LYS A 123 1.21 11.24 9.82
C LYS A 123 1.33 10.96 11.31
N ALA A 124 2.06 9.90 11.66
CA ALA A 124 2.24 9.48 13.04
C ALA A 124 2.93 10.58 13.86
N TRP A 125 4.06 11.10 13.38
CA TRP A 125 4.81 12.13 14.10
C TRP A 125 4.06 13.47 14.18
N SER A 126 3.31 13.86 13.14
CA SER A 126 2.51 15.08 13.20
C SER A 126 1.43 14.96 14.27
N GLN A 127 0.75 13.80 14.38
CA GLN A 127 -0.25 13.59 15.43
C GLN A 127 0.36 13.53 16.83
N ILE A 128 1.50 12.85 17.00
CA ILE A 128 2.20 12.79 18.29
C ILE A 128 2.61 14.20 18.73
N VAL A 129 3.21 14.98 17.82
CA VAL A 129 3.65 16.34 18.13
C VAL A 129 2.45 17.25 18.39
N HIS A 130 1.38 17.15 17.60
CA HIS A 130 0.17 17.97 17.76
C HIS A 130 -0.44 17.83 19.16
N LEU A 131 -0.41 16.64 19.78
CA LEU A 131 -0.86 16.41 21.16
C LEU A 131 -0.02 17.16 22.21
N LEU A 132 1.21 17.54 21.88
CA LEU A 132 2.14 18.24 22.77
C LEU A 132 2.10 19.76 22.58
N ILE A 133 1.44 20.27 21.54
CA ILE A 133 1.41 21.71 21.25
C ILE A 133 0.37 22.39 22.16
N PRO A 134 0.79 23.33 23.02
CA PRO A 134 -0.16 24.08 23.83
C PRO A 134 -1.02 25.00 22.96
N ASN A 135 -2.29 25.17 23.32
CA ASN A 135 -3.22 26.11 22.68
C ASN A 135 -3.42 25.91 21.17
N VAL A 136 -3.38 24.66 20.69
CA VAL A 136 -3.56 24.37 19.26
C VAL A 136 -4.88 24.91 18.70
N ASN A 137 -5.95 24.91 19.50
CA ASN A 137 -7.25 25.49 19.12
C ASN A 137 -7.15 26.99 18.77
N THR A 138 -6.35 27.76 19.52
CA THR A 138 -6.15 29.18 19.25
C THR A 138 -5.39 29.38 17.95
N LEU A 139 -4.43 28.50 17.67
CA LEU A 139 -3.67 28.52 16.44
C LEU A 139 -4.56 28.21 15.23
N GLU A 140 -5.43 27.21 15.34
CA GLU A 140 -6.43 26.87 14.30
C GLU A 140 -7.39 28.03 14.04
N MET A 141 -7.94 28.67 15.08
CA MET A 141 -8.80 29.85 14.91
C MET A 141 -8.09 31.01 14.18
N HIS A 142 -6.83 31.27 14.51
CA HIS A 142 -6.05 32.28 13.80
C HIS A 142 -5.78 31.88 12.35
N LEU A 143 -5.55 30.60 12.09
CA LEU A 143 -5.33 30.06 10.75
C LEU A 143 -6.60 30.16 9.89
N ASP A 144 -7.77 29.90 10.47
CA ASP A 144 -9.07 30.06 9.81
C ASP A 144 -9.34 31.53 9.45
N SER A 145 -9.06 32.45 10.38
CA SER A 145 -9.18 33.89 10.11
C SER A 145 -8.22 34.31 8.99
N PHE A 146 -6.98 33.83 9.02
CA PHE A 146 -5.99 34.09 8.00
C PHE A 146 -6.39 33.53 6.62
N ALA A 147 -6.90 32.30 6.57
CA ALA A 147 -7.45 31.71 5.35
C ALA A 147 -8.67 32.49 4.84
N GLY A 148 -9.49 33.02 5.76
CA GLY A 148 -10.59 33.93 5.48
C GLY A 148 -10.13 35.20 4.76
N ILE A 149 -9.12 35.88 5.30
CA ILE A 149 -8.57 37.12 4.75
C ILE A 149 -7.93 36.91 3.38
N LEU A 150 -7.24 35.78 3.19
CA LEU A 150 -6.59 35.44 1.91
C LEU A 150 -7.55 34.88 0.86
N ASP A 151 -8.80 34.62 1.23
CA ASP A 151 -9.74 33.83 0.44
C ASP A 151 -9.15 32.50 -0.08
N ALA A 152 -8.31 31.86 0.76
CA ALA A 152 -7.67 30.60 0.41
C ALA A 152 -8.60 29.41 0.65
N ASP A 153 -8.57 28.42 -0.25
CA ASP A 153 -9.27 27.14 -0.10
C ASP A 153 -8.71 26.32 1.06
N GLU A 154 -7.39 26.37 1.24
CA GLU A 154 -6.64 25.59 2.21
C GLU A 154 -5.37 26.33 2.65
N VAL A 155 -5.09 26.30 3.95
CA VAL A 155 -3.85 26.81 4.54
C VAL A 155 -3.27 25.76 5.47
N LEU A 156 -1.97 25.47 5.30
CA LEU A 156 -1.23 24.53 6.13
C LEU A 156 -0.13 25.25 6.88
N LEU A 157 -0.01 24.96 8.17
CA LEU A 157 1.07 25.44 9.01
C LEU A 157 2.01 24.29 9.36
N PHE A 158 3.29 24.44 9.02
CA PHE A 158 4.32 23.42 9.23
C PHE A 158 5.39 23.90 10.22
N GLU A 159 5.95 22.95 10.97
CA GLU A 159 7.17 23.18 11.73
C GLU A 159 8.38 23.28 10.78
N ARG A 160 9.20 24.33 10.91
CA ARG A 160 10.24 24.70 9.93
C ARG A 160 11.34 23.65 9.73
N ALA A 161 11.74 22.94 10.77
CA ALA A 161 12.87 22.00 10.70
C ALA A 161 12.43 20.63 10.17
N THR A 162 11.33 20.11 10.70
CA THR A 162 10.80 18.76 10.49
C THR A 162 9.77 18.69 9.38
N PHE A 163 9.11 19.81 9.03
CA PHE A 163 7.95 19.87 8.14
C PHE A 163 6.75 19.03 8.62
N LEU A 164 6.65 18.77 9.93
CA LEU A 164 5.44 18.20 10.49
C LEU A 164 4.30 19.21 10.45
N VAL A 165 3.09 18.70 10.21
CA VAL A 165 1.88 19.51 10.16
C VAL A 165 1.51 19.91 11.59
N ILE A 166 1.43 21.20 11.86
CA ILE A 166 1.04 21.74 13.18
C ILE A 166 -0.46 21.97 13.23
N ALA A 167 -0.98 22.72 12.26
CA ALA A 167 -2.38 23.13 12.17
C ALA A 167 -2.74 23.32 10.69
N HIS A 168 -4.04 23.26 10.39
CA HIS A 168 -4.56 23.44 9.04
C HIS A 168 -5.94 24.11 9.08
N SER A 169 -6.26 24.86 8.03
CA SER A 169 -7.57 25.45 7.78
C SER A 169 -8.03 24.98 6.42
N VAL A 170 -9.22 24.38 6.34
CA VAL A 170 -9.76 23.78 5.11
C VAL A 170 -11.17 24.29 4.91
N LYS A 171 -11.38 25.13 3.89
CA LYS A 171 -12.71 25.60 3.50
C LYS A 171 -13.40 24.64 2.54
N ARG A 172 -12.61 23.98 1.68
CA ARG A 172 -13.10 23.05 0.67
C ARG A 172 -12.60 21.64 0.93
N GLN A 173 -13.50 20.68 0.92
CA GLN A 173 -13.13 19.28 1.13
C GLN A 173 -12.41 18.70 -0.08
N HIS A 174 -11.32 17.97 0.17
CA HIS A 174 -10.53 17.28 -0.85
C HIS A 174 -10.69 15.76 -0.72
N SER A 175 -10.57 15.05 -1.85
CA SER A 175 -10.65 13.59 -1.91
C SER A 175 -9.46 12.90 -1.21
N ASP A 176 -8.27 13.49 -1.28
CA ASP A 176 -7.07 12.94 -0.67
C ASP A 176 -6.95 13.36 0.80
N ILE A 177 -7.22 12.42 1.70
CA ILE A 177 -7.11 12.60 3.14
C ILE A 177 -5.67 12.58 3.67
N HIS A 178 -4.69 12.14 2.87
CA HIS A 178 -3.27 12.02 3.26
C HIS A 178 -2.40 13.11 2.60
N ARG A 179 -3.04 14.12 2.00
CA ARG A 179 -2.35 15.19 1.27
C ARG A 179 -1.38 15.99 2.15
N PHE A 180 -1.68 16.18 3.43
CA PHE A 180 -0.84 16.98 4.33
C PHE A 180 0.52 16.33 4.53
N GLU A 181 0.51 15.03 4.77
CA GLU A 181 1.73 14.25 5.00
C GLU A 181 2.52 14.03 3.72
N LYS A 182 1.84 13.89 2.59
CA LYS A 182 2.47 13.89 1.27
C LYS A 182 3.19 15.22 1.00
N ILE A 183 2.56 16.35 1.29
CA ILE A 183 3.19 17.67 1.15
C ILE A 183 4.41 17.79 2.07
N SER A 184 4.29 17.39 3.34
CA SER A 184 5.42 17.34 4.27
C SER A 184 6.60 16.54 3.71
N ASN A 185 6.33 15.35 3.16
CA ASN A 185 7.36 14.51 2.57
C ASN A 185 7.98 15.17 1.34
N ILE A 186 7.18 15.67 0.39
CA ILE A 186 7.66 16.35 -0.83
C ILE A 186 8.57 17.53 -0.48
N VAL A 187 8.12 18.41 0.42
CA VAL A 187 8.88 19.61 0.79
C VAL A 187 10.17 19.23 1.52
N LYS A 188 10.14 18.18 2.35
CA LYS A 188 11.37 17.68 2.98
C LYS A 188 12.36 17.16 1.95
N GLN A 189 11.92 16.32 1.01
CA GLN A 189 12.79 15.78 -0.04
C GLN A 189 13.37 16.90 -0.89
N PHE A 190 12.56 17.89 -1.26
CA PHE A 190 13.02 19.08 -1.97
C PHE A 190 14.09 19.84 -1.18
N LYS A 191 13.86 20.11 0.10
CA LYS A 191 14.85 20.79 0.96
C LYS A 191 16.17 20.02 1.09
N LEU A 192 16.13 18.69 1.07
CA LEU A 192 17.32 17.86 1.06
C LEU A 192 18.07 17.92 -0.27
N SER A 193 17.34 18.05 -1.39
CA SER A 193 17.94 18.18 -2.72
C SER A 193 18.62 19.53 -2.98
N CYS A 194 18.20 20.58 -2.27
CA CYS A 194 18.78 21.93 -2.39
C CYS A 194 20.01 22.14 -1.48
N ARG A 195 20.54 21.08 -0.86
CA ARG A 195 21.79 21.12 -0.09
C ARG A 195 22.96 20.70 -0.97
#